data_AF-A0A832UM60-F1
#
_entry.id   AF-A0A832UM60-F1
#
_cell.length_a   1.000
_cell.length_b   1.000
_cell.length_c   1.000
_cell.angle_alpha   90.00
_cell.angle_beta   90.00
_cell.angle_gamma   90.00
#
_symmetry.space_group_name_H-M   'P 1'
#
loop_
_entity.id
_entity.type
_entity.pdbx_description
1 polymer ?
#
loop_
_entity_poly.entity_id
_entity_poly.type
_entity_poly.pdbx_seq_one_letter_code
_entity_poly.pdbx_strand_id
1 'polypeptide(L)' 'MDKYQEIAEIVQEITEEATNFKDAAEPAEEVEALKDLLEVLTRGSKQVLERIDQYNDRRYR' A
#
# COMPACT_ATOMS: atom_id res chain seq x y z
N MET A 1 4.24 5.25 -17.11
CA MET A 1 4.65 4.93 -15.74
C MET A 1 5.31 3.57 -15.76
N ASP A 2 6.55 3.47 -15.31
CA ASP A 2 7.24 2.20 -15.13
C ASP A 2 6.55 1.44 -13.99
N LYS A 3 6.24 0.15 -14.18
CA LYS A 3 5.57 -0.67 -13.16
C LYS A 3 6.42 -0.79 -11.89
N TYR A 4 7.75 -0.75 -12.04
CA TYR A 4 8.65 -0.71 -10.91
C TYR A 4 8.51 0.58 -10.10
N GLN A 5 8.23 1.70 -10.77
CA GLN A 5 8.09 2.99 -10.13
C GLN A 5 6.79 3.07 -9.33
N GLU A 6 5.66 2.58 -9.87
CA GLU A 6 4.40 2.48 -9.10
C GLU A 6 4.54 1.59 -7.87
N ILE A 7 5.21 0.43 -7.99
CA ILE A 7 5.44 -0.45 -6.83
C ILE A 7 6.37 0.22 -5.82
N ALA A 8 7.41 0.92 -6.28
CA ALA A 8 8.33 1.63 -5.40
C ALA A 8 7.64 2.74 -4.61
N GLU A 9 6.72 3.49 -5.24
CA GLU A 9 5.92 4.52 -4.58
C GLU A 9 5.04 3.92 -3.47
N ILE A 10 4.34 2.80 -3.73
CA ILE A 10 3.54 2.11 -2.70
C ILE A 10 4.41 1.61 -1.54
N VAL A 11 5.58 1.03 -1.85
CA VAL A 11 6.51 0.53 -0.83
C VAL A 11 7.06 1.68 0.02
N GLN A 12 7.31 2.84 -0.59
CA GLN A 12 7.73 4.03 0.13
C GLN A 12 6.64 4.50 1.09
N GLU A 13 5.39 4.61 0.64
CA GLU A 13 4.25 4.98 1.48
C GLU A 13 4.08 4.03 2.67
N ILE A 14 4.20 2.70 2.46
CA ILE A 14 4.14 1.71 3.56
C ILE A 14 5.27 1.95 4.57
N THR A 15 6.46 2.32 4.09
CA THR A 15 7.64 2.53 4.95
C THR A 15 7.50 3.82 5.77
N GLU A 16 6.92 4.86 5.18
CA GLU A 16 6.60 6.12 5.84
C GLU A 16 5.56 5.90 6.95
N GLU A 17 4.43 5.23 6.65
CA GLU A 17 3.41 4.94 7.66
C GLU A 17 3.92 3.99 8.77
N ALA A 18 4.77 3.03 8.43
CA ALA A 18 5.41 2.17 9.43
C ALA A 18 6.37 2.93 10.36
N THR A 19 6.88 4.09 9.94
CA THR A 19 7.69 4.98 10.78
C THR A 19 6.79 5.79 11.71
N ASN A 20 5.68 6.34 11.20
CA ASN A 20 4.68 7.04 12.00
C ASN A 20 4.14 6.19 13.16
N PHE A 21 3.92 4.89 12.91
CA PHE A 21 3.54 3.94 13.96
C PHE A 21 4.59 3.82 15.09
N LYS A 22 5.88 3.91 14.78
CA LYS A 22 6.96 3.83 15.79
C LYS A 22 7.07 5.10 16.63
N ASP A 23 6.59 6.23 16.11
CA ASP A 23 6.67 7.54 16.77
C ASP A 23 5.44 7.85 17.64
N ALA A 24 4.41 7.00 17.62
CA ALA A 24 3.19 7.17 18.41
C ALA A 24 3.50 7.15 19.92
N ALA A 25 3.05 8.19 20.64
CA ALA A 25 3.32 8.37 22.07
C ALA A 25 2.17 7.88 22.96
N GLU A 26 0.94 7.87 22.44
CA GLU A 26 -0.26 7.45 23.17
C GLU A 26 -1.07 6.38 22.41
N PRO A 27 -1.86 5.53 23.11
CA PRO A 27 -2.62 4.45 22.49
C PRO A 27 -3.59 4.90 21.38
N ALA A 28 -4.09 6.14 21.46
CA ALA A 28 -4.96 6.69 20.41
C ALA A 28 -4.18 6.97 19.12
N GLU A 29 -2.96 7.49 19.22
CA GLU A 29 -2.07 7.75 18.09
C GLU A 29 -1.60 6.43 17.45
N GLU A 30 -1.34 5.41 18.27
CA GLU A 30 -0.99 4.06 17.80
C GLU A 30 -2.12 3.45 16.95
N VAL A 31 -3.38 3.62 17.39
CA VAL A 31 -4.56 3.14 16.66
C VAL A 31 -4.75 3.87 15.34
N GLU A 32 -4.56 5.19 15.28
CA GLU A 32 -4.65 5.94 14.02
C GLU A 32 -3.52 5.55 13.06
N ALA A 33 -2.28 5.45 13.53
CA ALA A 33 -1.16 5.01 12.71
C ALA A 33 -1.36 3.59 12.13
N LEU A 34 -1.99 2.68 12.89
CA LEU A 34 -2.36 1.35 12.38
C LEU A 34 -3.44 1.41 11.29
N LYS A 35 -4.40 2.34 11.40
CA LYS A 35 -5.43 2.53 10.36
C LYS A 35 -4.81 3.08 9.08
N ASP A 36 -3.92 4.05 9.20
CA ASP A 36 -3.22 4.65 8.05
C ASP A 36 -2.37 3.60 7.33
N LEU A 37 -1.60 2.80 8.07
CA LEU A 37 -0.84 1.68 7.50
C LEU A 37 -1.75 0.65 6.81
N LEU A 38 -2.89 0.32 7.41
CA LEU A 38 -3.87 -0.61 6.83
C LEU A 38 -4.50 -0.05 5.54
N GLU A 39 -4.75 1.27 5.49
CA GLU A 39 -5.27 1.92 4.29
C GLU A 39 -4.30 1.80 3.12
N VAL A 40 -3.02 2.14 3.34
CA VAL A 40 -1.98 2.05 2.31
C VAL A 40 -1.83 0.60 1.81
N LEU A 41 -1.78 -0.37 2.72
CA LEU A 41 -1.73 -1.80 2.38
C LEU A 41 -2.94 -2.25 1.54
N THR A 42 -4.14 -1.80 1.91
CA THR A 42 -5.37 -2.15 1.21
C THR A 42 -5.39 -1.55 -0.19
N ARG A 43 -4.95 -0.29 -0.33
CA ARG A 43 -4.82 0.38 -1.62
C ARG A 43 -3.82 -0.34 -2.52
N GLY A 44 -2.62 -0.64 -2.02
CA GLY A 44 -1.60 -1.36 -2.78
C GLY A 44 -2.07 -2.74 -3.23
N SER A 45 -2.75 -3.48 -2.35
CA SER A 45 -3.30 -4.81 -2.66
C SER A 45 -4.35 -4.76 -3.79
N LYS A 46 -5.22 -3.75 -3.80
CA LYS A 46 -6.20 -3.55 -4.88
C LYS A 46 -5.52 -3.27 -6.22
N GLN A 47 -4.50 -2.40 -6.23
CA GLN A 47 -3.76 -2.09 -7.46
C GLN A 47 -3.06 -3.33 -8.03
N VAL A 48 -2.46 -4.18 -7.17
CA VAL A 48 -1.86 -5.45 -7.60
C VAL A 48 -2.92 -6.38 -8.22
N LEU A 49 -4.09 -6.51 -7.60
CA LEU A 49 -5.21 -7.30 -8.13
C LEU A 49 -5.66 -6.79 -9.51
N GLU A 50 -5.87 -5.49 -9.67
CA GLU A 50 -6.24 -4.89 -10.96
C GLU A 50 -5.20 -5.19 -12.05
N ARG A 51 -3.91 -5.21 -11.71
CA ARG A 51 -2.85 -5.59 -12.65
C ARG A 51 -2.93 -7.06 -13.03
N ILE A 52 -3.18 -7.95 -12.07
CA ILE A 52 -3.38 -9.39 -12.33
C ILE A 52 -4.56 -9.58 -13.30
N ASP A 53 -5.68 -8.91 -13.05
CA ASP A 53 -6.85 -8.98 -13.92
C ASP A 53 -6.55 -8.46 -15.33
N GLN A 54 -5.85 -7.32 -15.45
CA GLN A 54 -5.38 -6.81 -16.75
C GLN A 54 -4.43 -7.76 -17.49
N TYR A 55 -3.65 -8.59 -16.78
CA TYR A 55 -2.80 -9.60 -17.38
C TYR A 55 -3.62 -10.81 -17.84
N ASN A 56 -4.59 -11.25 -17.04
CA ASN A 56 -5.48 -12.35 -17.38
C ASN A 56 -6.35 -11.99 -18.60
N ASP A 57 -6.95 -10.81 -18.62
CA ASP A 57 -7.76 -10.33 -19.75
C ASP A 57 -6.97 -10.26 -21.06
N ARG A 58 -5.68 -9.90 -20.99
CA ARG A 58 -4.79 -9.92 -22.17
C ARG A 58 -4.40 -11.32 -22.62
N ARG A 59 -4.45 -12.31 -21.72
CA ARG A 59 -4.07 -13.70 -22.00
C ARG A 59 -5.22 -14.52 -22.58
N TYR A 60 -6.46 -14.12 -22.31
CA TYR A 60 -7.68 -14.81 -22.77
C TYR A 60 -8.42 -14.09 -23.91
N ARG A 61 -7.87 -13.01 -24.46
CA ARG A 61 -8.20 -12.46 -25.79
C ARG A 61 -7.20 -12.95 -26.83
#